data_AF-A0A5Q3S284-F1
#
_entry.id   AF-A0A5Q3S284-F1
#
_cell.length_a   1.000
_cell.length_b   1.000
_cell.length_c   1.000
_cell.angle_alpha   90.00
_cell.angle_beta   90.00
_cell.angle_gamma   90.00
#
_symmetry.space_group_name_H-M   'P 1'
#
loop_
_entity.id
_entity.type
_entity.pdbx_description
1 polymer ?
#
loop_
_entity_poly.entity_id
_entity_poly.type
_entity_poly.pdbx_seq_one_letter_code
_entity_poly.pdbx_strand_id
1 'polypeptide(L)'
;MNDLPDLEKRLNMIEISLQELEQISIADTAVLAWLLQRITRQEPTSIEQVRRFLTAQVAHLPEDDPIREHFDSLLLLVADAESLA
;
A
#
# COMPACT_ATOMS: atom_id res chain seq x y z
N MET A 1 -15.25 -3.82 19.03
CA MET A 1 -15.75 -2.43 18.95
C MET A 1 -14.90 -1.61 19.91
N ASN A 2 -14.04 -0.67 19.56
CA ASN A 2 -13.69 0.01 18.30
C ASN A 2 -12.21 0.43 18.43
N ASP A 3 -11.31 -0.12 17.61
CA ASP A 3 -9.89 0.31 17.51
C ASP A 3 -9.68 1.40 16.43
N LEU A 4 -10.76 2.09 16.06
CA LEU A 4 -10.74 3.21 15.12
C LEU A 4 -9.83 4.40 15.51
N PRO A 5 -9.68 4.81 16.79
CA PRO A 5 -8.90 6.01 17.10
C PRO A 5 -7.40 5.84 16.83
N ASP A 6 -6.89 4.61 16.79
CA ASP A 6 -5.48 4.35 16.50
C ASP A 6 -5.23 4.26 14.99
N LEU A 7 -6.16 3.66 14.25
CA LEU A 7 -6.11 3.63 12.79
C LEU A 7 -6.22 5.04 12.19
N GLU A 8 -7.19 5.85 12.63
CA GLU A 8 -7.41 7.21 12.12
C GLU A 8 -6.21 8.14 12.41
N LYS A 9 -5.57 7.99 13.58
CA LYS A 9 -4.33 8.73 13.90
C LYS A 9 -3.17 8.31 13.00
N ARG A 10 -3.00 7.01 12.76
CA ARG A 10 -1.92 6.51 11.91
C ARG A 10 -2.14 6.91 10.45
N LEU A 11 -3.38 6.89 9.96
CA LEU A 11 -3.76 7.34 8.62
C LEU A 11 -3.55 8.85 8.43
N ASN A 12 -3.93 9.67 9.41
CA ASN A 12 -3.62 11.11 9.40
C ASN A 12 -2.11 11.37 9.36
N MET A 13 -1.30 10.51 9.96
CA MET A 13 0.17 10.57 9.88
C MET A 13 0.71 10.34 8.47
N ILE A 14 -0.07 9.71 7.58
CA ILE A 14 0.23 9.47 6.17
C ILE A 14 -0.66 10.33 5.24
N GLU A 15 -1.35 11.33 5.80
CA GLU A 15 -2.27 12.24 5.10
C GLU A 15 -3.44 11.55 4.38
N ILE A 16 -3.90 10.39 4.87
CA ILE A 16 -5.05 9.66 4.28
C ILE A 16 -6.27 9.78 5.20
N SER A 17 -7.41 10.16 4.65
CA SER A 17 -8.69 10.20 5.37
C SER A 17 -9.45 8.86 5.29
N LEU A 18 -10.30 8.58 6.28
CA LEU A 18 -11.14 7.38 6.28
C LEU A 18 -12.15 7.37 5.11
N GLN A 19 -12.57 8.53 4.62
CA GLN A 19 -13.45 8.64 3.44
C GLN A 19 -12.74 8.27 2.15
N GLU A 20 -11.44 8.55 2.04
CA GLU A 20 -10.62 8.09 0.91
C GLU A 20 -10.46 6.58 0.96
N LEU A 21 -10.30 5.98 2.16
CA LEU A 21 -10.24 4.53 2.32
C LEU A 21 -11.47 3.77 1.81
N GLU A 22 -12.67 4.36 1.91
CA GLU A 22 -13.89 3.75 1.37
C GLU A 22 -13.92 3.73 -0.18
N GLN A 23 -13.10 4.57 -0.82
CA GLN A 23 -13.00 4.68 -2.29
C GLN A 23 -11.75 4.00 -2.85
N ILE A 24 -10.81 3.62 -1.98
CA ILE A 24 -9.52 3.02 -2.30
C ILE A 24 -9.71 1.55 -2.66
N SER A 25 -8.96 1.08 -3.67
CA SER A 25 -9.07 -0.31 -4.12
C SER A 25 -8.56 -1.31 -3.07
N ILE A 26 -8.92 -2.58 -3.21
CA ILE A 26 -8.41 -3.65 -2.32
C ILE A 26 -6.88 -3.74 -2.38
N ALA A 27 -6.28 -3.54 -3.55
CA ALA A 27 -4.83 -3.55 -3.74
C ALA A 27 -4.16 -2.40 -2.96
N ASP A 28 -4.70 -1.18 -3.11
CA ASP A 28 -4.21 0.01 -2.42
C ASP A 28 -4.36 -0.13 -0.89
N THR A 29 -5.47 -0.73 -0.44
CA THR A 29 -5.70 -1.03 0.98
C THR A 29 -4.64 -1.99 1.53
N ALA A 30 -4.28 -3.02 0.76
CA ALA A 30 -3.23 -3.97 1.16
C ALA A 30 -1.85 -3.30 1.26
N VAL A 31 -1.52 -2.42 0.31
CA VAL A 31 -0.27 -1.63 0.34
C VAL A 31 -0.26 -0.69 1.54
N LEU A 32 -1.36 0.01 1.79
CA LEU A 32 -1.47 0.93 2.92
C LEU A 32 -1.37 0.21 4.26
N ALA A 33 -2.03 -0.93 4.42
CA ALA A 33 -1.92 -1.75 5.62
C ALA A 33 -0.47 -2.21 5.87
N TRP A 34 0.24 -2.60 4.81
CA TRP A 34 1.65 -2.97 4.89
C TRP A 34 2.55 -1.79 5.28
N LEU A 35 2.34 -0.61 4.69
CA LEU A 35 3.06 0.62 5.06
C LEU A 35 2.82 1.00 6.53
N LEU A 36 1.55 1.00 6.97
CA LEU A 36 1.16 1.26 8.34
C LEU A 36 1.85 0.32 9.34
N GLN A 37 1.94 -0.98 9.01
CA GLN A 37 2.62 -1.96 9.84
C GLN A 37 4.10 -1.64 10.01
N ARG A 38 4.80 -1.25 8.94
CA ARG A 38 6.23 -0.89 8.98
C ARG A 38 6.46 0.39 9.79
N ILE A 39 5.64 1.41 9.57
CA ILE A 39 5.67 2.67 10.33
C ILE A 39 5.49 2.39 11.83
N THR A 40 4.51 1.55 12.18
CA THR A 40 4.24 1.16 13.58
C THR A 40 5.45 0.48 14.23
N ARG A 41 6.22 -0.29 13.44
CA ARG A 41 7.44 -0.98 13.88
C ARG A 41 8.71 -0.12 13.74
N GLN A 42 8.59 1.13 13.30
CA GLN A 42 9.70 2.03 12.99
C GLN A 42 10.70 1.40 12.01
N GLU A 43 10.21 0.54 11.11
CA GLU A 43 11.03 -0.07 10.08
C GLU A 43 11.28 0.93 8.96
N PRO A 44 12.52 1.08 8.47
CA PRO A 44 12.79 1.93 7.32
C PRO A 44 11.99 1.42 6.13
N THR A 45 11.38 2.35 5.38
CA THR A 45 10.60 2.07 4.17
C THR A 45 11.21 2.85 3.00
N SER A 46 11.65 2.14 1.96
CA SER A 46 12.20 2.71 0.72
C SER A 46 11.37 2.29 -0.50
N ILE A 47 11.53 3.00 -1.61
CA ILE A 47 10.89 2.69 -2.90
C ILE A 47 11.17 1.23 -3.31
N GLU A 48 12.41 0.76 -3.15
CA GLU A 48 12.79 -0.63 -3.43
C GLU A 48 12.03 -1.64 -2.56
N GLN A 49 11.75 -1.32 -1.30
CA GLN A 49 10.98 -2.22 -0.42
C GLN A 49 9.50 -2.26 -0.83
N VAL A 50 8.93 -1.13 -1.25
CA VAL A 50 7.57 -1.07 -1.80
C VAL A 50 7.49 -1.92 -3.07
N ARG A 51 8.45 -1.77 -3.99
CA ARG A 51 8.54 -2.56 -5.23
C ARG A 51 8.56 -4.06 -4.94
N ARG A 52 9.45 -4.52 -4.04
CA ARG A 52 9.54 -5.93 -3.65
C ARG A 52 8.24 -6.47 -3.06
N PHE A 53 7.57 -5.66 -2.22
CA PHE A 53 6.28 -6.04 -1.66
C PHE A 53 5.23 -6.24 -2.77
N LEU A 54 5.08 -5.27 -3.66
CA LEU A 54 4.11 -5.34 -4.77
C LEU A 54 4.40 -6.53 -5.69
N THR A 55 5.66 -6.75 -6.09
CA THR A 55 6.04 -7.91 -6.92
C THR A 55 5.73 -9.23 -6.23
N ALA A 56 5.95 -9.32 -4.91
CA ALA A 56 5.60 -10.52 -4.16
C ALA A 56 4.08 -10.74 -4.11
N GLN A 57 3.27 -9.68 -3.95
CA GLN A 57 1.80 -9.80 -3.99
C GLN A 57 1.33 -10.32 -5.35
N VAL A 58 1.82 -9.74 -6.46
CA VAL A 58 1.48 -10.18 -7.82
C VAL A 58 1.83 -11.64 -8.05
N ALA A 59 2.98 -12.11 -7.55
CA ALA A 59 3.43 -13.50 -7.70
C ALA A 59 2.53 -14.51 -6.97
N HIS A 60 1.79 -14.08 -5.95
CA HIS A 60 0.86 -14.92 -5.19
C HIS A 60 -0.58 -14.88 -5.71
N LEU A 61 -0.88 -13.97 -6.63
CA LEU A 61 -2.21 -13.87 -7.24
C LEU A 61 -2.30 -14.77 -8.49
N PRO A 62 -3.49 -15.35 -8.77
CA PRO A 62 -3.80 -15.94 -10.07
C PRO A 62 -3.55 -14.94 -11.22
N GLU A 63 -3.28 -15.45 -12.43
CA GLU A 63 -3.07 -14.58 -13.60
C GLU A 63 -4.34 -13.81 -13.98
N ASP A 64 -5.51 -14.43 -13.83
CA ASP A 64 -6.82 -13.84 -14.16
C ASP A 64 -7.44 -13.04 -13.00
N ASP A 65 -6.69 -12.81 -11.91
CA ASP A 65 -7.22 -12.06 -10.77
C ASP A 65 -7.34 -10.57 -11.10
N PRO A 66 -8.53 -9.95 -11.02
CA PRO A 66 -8.71 -8.53 -11.34
C PRO A 66 -7.89 -7.58 -10.44
N ILE A 67 -7.49 -8.04 -9.25
CA ILE A 67 -6.65 -7.26 -8.33
C ILE A 67 -5.21 -7.18 -8.85
N ARG A 68 -4.77 -8.15 -9.67
CA ARG A 68 -3.43 -8.19 -10.26
C ARG A 68 -3.12 -6.95 -11.09
N GLU A 69 -4.06 -6.53 -11.93
CA GLU A 69 -3.92 -5.33 -12.78
C GLU A 69 -3.69 -4.06 -11.95
N HIS A 70 -4.29 -3.98 -10.77
CA HIS A 70 -4.10 -2.85 -9.86
C HIS A 70 -2.70 -2.87 -9.25
N PHE A 71 -2.20 -4.04 -8.83
CA PHE A 71 -0.82 -4.15 -8.35
C PHE A 71 0.21 -3.87 -9.45
N ASP A 72 -0.04 -4.29 -10.69
CA ASP A 72 0.83 -3.96 -11.83
C ASP A 72 0.83 -2.45 -12.13
N SER A 73 -0.32 -1.79 -12.02
CA SER A 73 -0.42 -0.33 -12.13
C SER A 73 0.39 0.39 -11.04
N LEU A 74 0.33 -0.11 -9.80
CA LEU A 74 1.13 0.41 -8.70
C LEU A 74 2.64 0.18 -8.92
N LEU A 75 3.03 -0.96 -9.48
CA LEU A 75 4.44 -1.24 -9.82
C LEU A 75 4.98 -0.26 -10.87
N LEU A 76 4.16 0.12 -11.86
CA LEU A 76 4.52 1.16 -12.83
C LEU A 76 4.75 2.51 -12.15
N LEU A 77 3.84 2.94 -11.27
CA LEU A 77 3.99 4.19 -10.53
C LEU A 77 5.26 4.21 -9.65
N VAL A 78 5.60 3.08 -9.03
CA VAL A 78 6.82 2.94 -8.23
C VAL A 78 8.08 3.04 -9.09
N ALA A 79 8.09 2.45 -10.29
CA ALA A 79 9.21 2.57 -11.22
C ALA A 79 9.40 4.00 -11.74
N ASP A 80 8.30 4.71 -12.00
CA ASP A 80 8.33 6.12 -12.38
C ASP A 80 8.87 7.00 -11.23
N ALA A 81 8.44 6.75 -10.00
CA ALA A 81 8.93 7.46 -8.82
C ALA A 81 10.43 7.22 -8.56
N GLU A 82 10.93 6.00 -8.79
CA GLU A 82 12.36 5.68 -8.70
C GLU A 82 13.19 6.44 -9.75
N SER A 83 12.63 6.66 -10.95
CA SER A 83 13.30 7.37 -12.03
C SER A 83 13.41 8.89 -11.80
N LEU A 84 12.63 9.44 -10.86
CA LEU A 84 12.58 10.87 -10.52
C LEU A 84 13.42 11.24 -9.29
N ALA A 85 13.86 10.25 -8.50
CA ALA A 85 14.60 10.42 -7.25
C ALA A 85 16.13 10.33 -7.45
#